data_AF-A0A2E0ZKG2-F1
#
_entry.id   AF-A0A2E0ZKG2-F1
#
_cell.length_a   1.000
_cell.length_b   1.000
_cell.length_c   1.000
_cell.angle_alpha   90.00
_cell.angle_beta   90.00
_cell.angle_gamma   90.00
#
_symmetry.space_group_name_H-M   'P 1'
#
loop_
_entity.id
_entity.type
_entity.pdbx_description
1 polymer ?
#
loop_
_entity_poly.entity_id
_entity_poly.type
_entity_poly.pdbx_seq_one_letter_code
_entity_poly.pdbx_strand_id
1 'polypeptide(L)'
;MAEQYPEYVSRRLAQARALLQEDDYGQMDAAALCFEVLAHFPELKEAAELVLEAFSDPWLIRDNRKAIGRHVDEWDDRPWQQRRRLALSFRYTSRWEGRYRQYDESSDSDDVMPRDVHDMLEEGRGQLLQDYLLGQSRGSEMAWPIFLELFKRTTKPEVAMLWVGHLYADQGYFAESVDVLEMLLAQFPRSADGRRLWAEVRWWRDYQDRIPWIPPRTSTHGRRYRQMMAQIDPDFAATLDDYDAPFEHIPPNLDKLPDDFELPAPVQEELVARVDEVLAALPEADGWDTAVDWSYLDKLESGDIDTSQFPEWAQYLLLEIDDPQQELFLKQYLLSYLSNPPLFDDGEEDDDKSFGE
;
A
#
# COMPACT_ATOMS: atom_id res chain seq x y z
N MET A 1 4.84 -31.29 20.03
CA MET A 1 3.45 -31.42 20.49
C MET A 1 2.68 -30.30 19.83
N ALA A 2 1.68 -30.59 19.01
CA ALA A 2 0.86 -29.53 18.42
C ALA A 2 0.09 -28.86 19.56
N GLU A 3 0.33 -27.58 19.82
CA GLU A 3 -0.51 -26.80 20.72
C GLU A 3 -1.94 -26.85 20.17
N GLN A 4 -2.84 -27.49 20.93
CA GLN A 4 -4.22 -27.62 20.51
C GLN A 4 -4.92 -26.30 20.85
N TYR A 5 -5.01 -25.41 19.86
CA TYR A 5 -5.72 -24.14 19.99
C TYR A 5 -7.20 -24.38 20.30
N PRO A 6 -7.91 -23.38 20.87
CA PRO A 6 -9.35 -23.48 21.05
C PRO A 6 -10.06 -23.77 19.72
N GLU A 7 -11.12 -24.58 19.77
CA GLU A 7 -11.87 -25.02 18.58
C GLU A 7 -12.35 -23.87 17.67
N TYR A 8 -12.62 -22.70 18.26
CA TYR A 8 -13.00 -21.52 17.48
C TYR A 8 -11.89 -21.03 16.55
N VAL A 9 -10.61 -21.19 16.91
CA VAL A 9 -9.46 -20.80 16.10
C VAL A 9 -9.40 -21.68 14.85
N SER A 10 -9.41 -23.00 15.03
CA SER A 10 -9.40 -23.95 13.92
C SER A 10 -10.56 -23.72 12.95
N ARG A 11 -11.75 -23.43 13.48
CA ARG A 11 -12.93 -23.11 12.67
C ARG A 11 -12.77 -21.81 11.87
N ARG A 12 -12.20 -20.74 12.47
CA ARG A 12 -11.97 -19.46 11.78
C ARG A 12 -10.92 -19.60 10.68
N LEU A 13 -9.84 -20.35 10.92
CA LEU A 13 -8.82 -20.62 9.90
C LEU A 13 -9.36 -21.49 8.76
N ALA A 14 -10.22 -22.48 9.08
CA ALA A 14 -10.89 -23.26 8.04
C ALA A 14 -11.85 -22.40 7.21
N GLN A 15 -12.57 -21.46 7.83
CA GLN A 15 -13.43 -20.51 7.13
C GLN A 15 -12.62 -19.57 6.23
N ALA A 16 -11.50 -19.03 6.72
CA ALA A 16 -10.62 -18.19 5.91
C ALA A 16 -10.11 -18.93 4.68
N ARG A 17 -9.70 -20.20 4.82
CA ARG A 17 -9.30 -21.05 3.68
C ARG A 17 -10.43 -21.29 2.68
N ALA A 18 -11.65 -21.52 3.19
CA ALA A 18 -12.80 -21.71 2.31
C ALA A 18 -13.05 -20.47 1.45
N LEU A 19 -12.95 -19.26 2.03
CA LEU A 19 -13.08 -18.00 1.30
C LEU A 19 -11.98 -17.81 0.24
N LEU A 20 -10.77 -18.32 0.46
CA LEU A 20 -9.69 -18.29 -0.53
C LEU A 20 -9.90 -19.28 -1.69
N GLN A 21 -10.84 -20.22 -1.55
CA GLN A 21 -11.20 -21.18 -2.58
C GLN A 21 -12.47 -20.77 -3.34
N GLU A 22 -13.16 -19.72 -2.89
CA GLU A 22 -14.28 -19.15 -3.63
C GLU A 22 -13.72 -18.35 -4.81
N ASP A 23 -14.31 -18.54 -6.00
CA ASP A 23 -13.80 -17.96 -7.24
C ASP A 23 -13.87 -16.41 -7.26
N ASP A 24 -14.60 -15.78 -6.33
CA ASP A 24 -14.85 -14.33 -6.31
C ASP A 24 -14.64 -13.67 -4.92
N TYR A 25 -13.73 -12.69 -4.88
CA TYR A 25 -13.57 -11.62 -3.86
C TYR A 25 -13.42 -11.99 -2.36
N GLY A 26 -13.20 -13.25 -2.00
CA GLY A 26 -13.09 -13.71 -0.60
C GLY A 26 -11.81 -13.29 0.15
N GLN A 27 -10.81 -12.73 -0.53
CA GLN A 27 -9.45 -12.49 0.01
C GLN A 27 -9.45 -11.53 1.20
N MET A 28 -10.20 -10.43 1.10
CA MET A 28 -10.26 -9.43 2.18
C MET A 28 -10.97 -9.96 3.42
N ASP A 29 -12.01 -10.77 3.24
CA ASP A 29 -12.75 -11.38 4.34
C ASP A 29 -11.92 -12.51 4.99
N ALA A 30 -11.19 -13.29 4.19
CA ALA A 30 -10.23 -14.27 4.67
C ALA A 30 -9.13 -13.61 5.53
N ALA A 31 -8.54 -12.51 5.06
CA ALA A 31 -7.56 -11.74 5.81
C ALA A 31 -8.16 -11.17 7.11
N ALA A 32 -9.37 -10.62 7.05
CA ALA A 32 -10.07 -10.08 8.22
C ALA A 32 -10.30 -11.14 9.31
N LEU A 33 -10.70 -12.36 8.93
CA LEU A 33 -10.84 -13.49 9.86
C LEU A 33 -9.50 -13.87 10.50
N CYS A 34 -8.42 -13.85 9.72
CA CYS A 34 -7.08 -14.14 10.23
C CYS A 34 -6.61 -13.07 11.23
N PHE A 35 -6.91 -11.80 10.99
CA PHE A 35 -6.61 -10.73 11.94
C PHE A 35 -7.44 -10.83 13.24
N GLU A 36 -8.68 -11.33 13.19
CA GLU A 36 -9.44 -11.66 14.41
C GLU A 36 -8.75 -12.76 15.23
N VAL A 37 -8.14 -13.74 14.57
CA VAL A 37 -7.35 -14.78 15.25
C VAL A 37 -6.06 -14.20 15.83
N LEU A 38 -5.31 -13.42 15.06
CA LEU A 38 -4.05 -12.78 15.48
C LEU A 38 -4.25 -11.80 16.64
N ALA A 39 -5.41 -11.16 16.75
CA ALA A 39 -5.79 -10.33 17.89
C ALA A 39 -5.70 -11.10 19.23
N HIS A 40 -5.99 -12.40 19.23
CA HIS A 40 -5.93 -13.25 20.41
C HIS A 40 -4.66 -14.11 20.48
N PHE A 41 -4.11 -14.50 19.31
CA PHE A 41 -2.93 -15.34 19.17
C PHE A 41 -1.93 -14.71 18.20
N PRO A 42 -1.23 -13.65 18.62
CA PRO A 42 -0.42 -12.83 17.72
C PRO A 42 0.79 -13.55 17.11
N GLU A 43 1.24 -14.64 17.74
CA GLU A 43 2.37 -15.43 17.27
C GLU A 43 1.95 -16.61 16.37
N LEU A 44 0.66 -16.72 16.03
CA LEU A 44 0.15 -17.82 15.22
C LEU A 44 0.53 -17.65 13.74
N LYS A 45 1.65 -18.24 13.36
CA LYS A 45 2.20 -18.19 12.00
C LYS A 45 1.21 -18.58 10.91
N GLU A 46 0.42 -19.63 11.15
CA GLU A 46 -0.60 -20.11 10.20
C GLU A 46 -1.59 -19.00 9.82
N ALA A 47 -2.05 -18.19 10.78
CA ALA A 47 -2.96 -17.08 10.49
C ALA A 47 -2.25 -15.96 9.71
N ALA A 48 -0.99 -15.66 10.04
CA ALA A 48 -0.22 -14.64 9.34
C ALA A 48 0.14 -15.04 7.90
N GLU A 49 0.40 -16.33 7.67
CA GLU A 49 0.66 -16.89 6.34
C GLU A 49 -0.61 -16.90 5.47
N LEU A 50 -1.78 -17.19 6.05
CA LEU A 50 -3.06 -17.10 5.33
C LEU A 50 -3.41 -15.67 4.91
N VAL A 51 -3.05 -14.65 5.70
CA VAL A 51 -3.18 -13.24 5.25
C VAL A 51 -2.29 -13.00 4.04
N LEU A 52 -1.06 -13.50 4.05
CA LEU A 52 -0.14 -13.34 2.91
C LEU A 52 -0.66 -14.08 1.67
N GLU A 53 -1.21 -15.28 1.85
CA GLU A 53 -1.85 -16.05 0.77
C GLU A 53 -3.02 -15.26 0.17
N ALA A 54 -3.89 -14.69 1.00
CA ALA A 54 -4.97 -13.80 0.56
C ALA A 54 -4.42 -12.59 -0.21
N PHE A 55 -3.32 -12.00 0.24
CA PHE A 55 -2.67 -10.86 -0.42
C PHE A 55 -1.83 -11.27 -1.64
N SER A 56 -1.69 -12.56 -1.91
CA SER A 56 -0.98 -13.08 -3.08
C SER A 56 -1.92 -13.40 -4.24
N ASP A 57 -3.22 -13.20 -4.05
CA ASP A 57 -4.21 -13.37 -5.10
C ASP A 57 -3.96 -12.45 -6.31
N PRO A 58 -4.03 -12.93 -7.56
CA PRO A 58 -3.65 -12.17 -8.74
C PRO A 58 -4.58 -10.99 -8.99
N TRP A 59 -5.88 -11.16 -8.77
CA TRP A 59 -6.87 -10.10 -8.97
C TRP A 59 -6.68 -8.98 -7.94
N LEU A 60 -6.45 -9.36 -6.68
CA LEU A 60 -6.16 -8.40 -5.63
C LEU A 60 -4.84 -7.64 -5.89
N ILE A 61 -3.80 -8.35 -6.33
CA ILE A 61 -2.51 -7.75 -6.70
C ILE A 61 -2.73 -6.73 -7.81
N ARG A 62 -3.40 -7.13 -8.90
CA ARG A 62 -3.73 -6.27 -10.03
C ARG A 62 -4.45 -5.00 -9.58
N ASP A 63 -5.55 -5.17 -8.86
CA ASP A 63 -6.42 -4.07 -8.48
C ASP A 63 -5.70 -3.08 -7.57
N ASN A 64 -4.91 -3.58 -6.61
CA ASN A 64 -4.08 -2.72 -5.76
C ASN A 64 -2.98 -2.01 -6.56
N ARG A 65 -2.26 -2.72 -7.45
CA ARG A 65 -1.24 -2.08 -8.32
C ARG A 65 -1.87 -0.95 -9.15
N LYS A 66 -3.01 -1.21 -9.79
CA LYS A 66 -3.73 -0.22 -10.62
C LYS A 66 -4.22 0.96 -9.79
N ALA A 67 -4.80 0.72 -8.62
CA ALA A 67 -5.29 1.77 -7.74
C ALA A 67 -4.15 2.65 -7.20
N ILE A 68 -3.06 2.03 -6.74
CA ILE A 68 -1.89 2.73 -6.19
C ILE A 68 -1.12 3.48 -7.27
N GLY A 69 -0.94 2.88 -8.45
CA GLY A 69 -0.19 3.46 -9.57
C GLY A 69 -0.77 4.78 -10.08
N ARG A 70 -2.06 5.04 -9.86
CA ARG A 70 -2.69 6.35 -10.15
C ARG A 70 -2.22 7.48 -9.24
N HIS A 71 -1.63 7.15 -8.10
CA HIS A 71 -1.25 8.09 -7.06
C HIS A 71 0.25 8.14 -6.81
N VAL A 72 0.92 6.99 -6.94
CA VAL A 72 2.36 6.85 -6.67
C VAL A 72 2.97 5.98 -7.75
N ASP A 73 3.99 6.51 -8.40
CA ASP A 73 4.67 5.80 -9.45
C ASP A 73 5.50 4.62 -8.92
N GLU A 74 5.49 3.50 -9.64
CA GLU A 74 6.11 2.26 -9.17
C GLU A 74 7.65 2.30 -9.21
N TRP A 75 8.23 3.11 -10.11
CA TRP A 75 9.68 3.30 -10.22
C TRP A 75 10.27 4.24 -9.14
N ASP A 76 9.45 5.06 -8.50
CA ASP A 76 9.91 6.05 -7.52
C ASP A 76 10.24 5.39 -6.18
N ASP A 77 11.44 4.83 -6.05
CA ASP A 77 11.92 4.08 -4.88
C ASP A 77 12.32 4.96 -3.68
N ARG A 78 11.90 6.22 -3.64
CA ARG A 78 12.16 7.12 -2.51
C ARG A 78 11.42 6.62 -1.25
N PRO A 79 12.03 6.70 -0.04
CA PRO A 79 11.46 6.09 1.17
C PRO A 79 10.03 6.53 1.50
N TRP A 80 9.69 7.80 1.30
CA TRP A 80 8.32 8.27 1.57
C TRP A 80 7.32 7.76 0.53
N GLN A 81 7.73 7.50 -0.72
CA GLN A 81 6.84 6.91 -1.73
C GLN A 81 6.56 5.45 -1.41
N GLN A 82 7.54 4.73 -0.87
CA GLN A 82 7.31 3.40 -0.30
C GLN A 82 6.25 3.46 0.81
N ARG A 83 6.39 4.42 1.74
CA ARG A 83 5.41 4.65 2.81
C ARG A 83 4.03 5.01 2.26
N ARG A 84 3.92 5.86 1.23
CA ARG A 84 2.64 6.18 0.59
C ARG A 84 1.98 4.96 -0.03
N ARG A 85 2.75 4.10 -0.72
CA ARG A 85 2.24 2.86 -1.29
C ARG A 85 1.69 1.95 -0.20
N LEU A 86 2.41 1.81 0.91
CA LEU A 86 1.96 1.05 2.08
C LEU A 86 0.69 1.64 2.70
N ALA A 87 0.61 2.96 2.87
CA ALA A 87 -0.56 3.65 3.39
C ALA A 87 -1.81 3.45 2.51
N LEU A 88 -1.67 3.65 1.18
CA LEU A 88 -2.76 3.43 0.23
C LEU A 88 -3.19 1.96 0.20
N SER A 89 -2.23 1.03 0.20
CA SER A 89 -2.51 -0.41 0.26
C SER A 89 -3.31 -0.76 1.52
N PHE A 90 -2.88 -0.25 2.67
CA PHE A 90 -3.57 -0.44 3.93
C PHE A 90 -5.00 0.10 3.86
N ARG A 91 -5.23 1.31 3.31
CA ARG A 91 -6.58 1.87 3.16
C ARG A 91 -7.50 1.04 2.27
N TYR A 92 -6.98 0.49 1.17
CA TYR A 92 -7.80 -0.30 0.24
C TYR A 92 -8.16 -1.69 0.78
N THR A 93 -7.31 -2.26 1.62
CA THR A 93 -7.43 -3.65 2.06
C THR A 93 -7.91 -3.78 3.51
N SER A 94 -7.70 -2.75 4.34
CA SER A 94 -8.08 -2.79 5.75
C SER A 94 -9.59 -2.87 5.91
N ARG A 95 -10.01 -3.87 6.67
CA ARG A 95 -11.41 -4.08 7.07
C ARG A 95 -11.68 -3.69 8.51
N TRP A 96 -10.73 -3.04 9.18
CA TRP A 96 -10.92 -2.58 10.57
C TRP A 96 -12.11 -1.63 10.71
N GLU A 97 -12.30 -0.70 9.75
CA GLU A 97 -13.43 0.23 9.74
C GLU A 97 -14.79 -0.44 9.46
N GLY A 98 -14.82 -1.73 9.08
CA GLY A 98 -16.06 -2.43 8.70
C GLY A 98 -17.14 -2.41 9.80
N ARG A 99 -16.75 -2.33 11.08
CA ARG A 99 -17.71 -2.16 12.19
C ARG A 99 -18.22 -0.73 12.37
N TYR A 100 -17.46 0.28 11.93
CA TYR A 100 -17.88 1.68 11.96
C TYR A 100 -18.70 2.06 10.72
N ARG A 101 -18.40 1.49 9.54
CA ARG A 101 -19.18 1.70 8.30
C ARG A 101 -20.54 0.99 8.29
N GLN A 102 -20.65 -0.21 8.89
CA GLN A 102 -21.92 -0.97 8.86
C GLN A 102 -23.05 -0.35 9.69
N TYR A 103 -22.76 0.62 10.58
CA TYR A 103 -23.79 1.26 11.40
C TYR A 103 -24.20 2.65 10.94
N ASP A 104 -23.54 3.23 9.94
CA ASP A 104 -23.85 4.60 9.56
C ASP A 104 -23.48 4.93 8.12
N GLU A 105 -24.45 4.72 7.22
CA GLU A 105 -24.54 5.51 6.00
C GLU A 105 -24.92 6.98 6.30
N SER A 106 -25.01 7.37 7.59
CA SER A 106 -25.34 8.73 8.05
C SER A 106 -24.43 9.34 9.14
N SER A 107 -23.39 8.67 9.65
CA SER A 107 -22.37 9.32 10.50
C SER A 107 -21.26 9.77 9.60
N ASP A 108 -21.13 11.09 9.48
CA ASP A 108 -19.84 11.68 9.21
C ASP A 108 -18.84 11.14 10.25
N SER A 109 -17.61 10.82 9.84
CA SER A 109 -16.56 10.29 10.73
C SER A 109 -16.36 11.12 12.01
N ASP A 110 -16.77 12.39 11.96
CA ASP A 110 -16.81 13.40 13.02
C ASP A 110 -17.67 13.00 14.24
N ASP A 111 -18.64 12.08 14.08
CA ASP A 111 -19.51 11.65 15.17
C ASP A 111 -18.87 10.60 16.11
N VAL A 112 -17.81 9.92 15.64
CA VAL A 112 -17.09 8.88 16.40
C VAL A 112 -15.78 9.41 17.01
N MET A 113 -15.26 10.55 16.53
CA MET A 113 -14.08 11.18 17.10
C MET A 113 -14.36 11.82 18.48
N PRO A 114 -13.40 11.79 19.42
CA PRO A 114 -13.50 12.53 20.67
C PRO A 114 -13.61 14.04 20.45
N ARG A 115 -14.85 14.55 20.49
CA ARG A 115 -15.17 15.97 20.25
C ARG A 115 -14.44 16.95 21.18
N ASP A 116 -14.05 16.51 22.37
CA ASP A 116 -13.37 17.33 23.37
C ASP A 116 -11.89 17.63 23.03
N VAL A 117 -11.32 16.87 22.11
CA VAL A 117 -9.93 17.03 21.62
C VAL A 117 -9.85 17.01 20.09
N HIS A 118 -10.97 17.26 19.41
CA HIS A 118 -11.08 17.19 17.95
C HIS A 118 -10.01 18.04 17.25
N ASP A 119 -9.85 19.30 17.66
CA ASP A 119 -8.87 20.21 17.05
C ASP A 119 -7.44 19.68 17.17
N MET A 120 -7.11 18.99 18.27
CA MET A 120 -5.79 18.38 18.47
C MET A 120 -5.60 17.11 17.64
N LEU A 121 -6.67 16.34 17.41
CA LEU A 121 -6.64 15.20 16.50
C LEU A 121 -6.38 15.65 15.07
N GLU A 122 -7.11 16.68 14.61
CA GLU A 122 -6.93 17.26 13.28
C GLU A 122 -5.57 17.94 13.11
N GLU A 123 -5.06 18.61 14.15
CA GLU A 123 -3.71 19.19 14.13
C GLU A 123 -2.64 18.10 13.96
N GLY A 124 -2.70 17.02 14.76
CA GLY A 124 -1.77 15.90 14.65
C GLY A 124 -1.90 15.15 13.31
N ARG A 125 -3.13 14.95 12.83
CA ARG A 125 -3.39 14.41 11.49
C ARG A 125 -2.78 15.29 10.39
N GLY A 126 -2.90 16.62 10.53
CA GLY A 126 -2.29 17.59 9.63
C GLY A 126 -0.78 17.42 9.53
N GLN A 127 -0.09 17.18 10.65
CA GLN A 127 1.35 16.90 10.67
C GLN A 127 1.70 15.61 9.91
N LEU A 128 0.95 14.52 10.13
CA LEU A 128 1.16 13.27 9.40
C LEU A 128 0.90 13.42 7.90
N LEU A 129 -0.14 14.18 7.54
CA LEU A 129 -0.52 14.42 6.15
C LEU A 129 0.50 15.31 5.42
N GLN A 130 1.06 16.32 6.09
CA GLN A 130 2.16 17.12 5.52
C GLN A 130 3.36 16.23 5.18
N ASP A 131 3.72 15.33 6.08
CA ASP A 131 4.78 14.34 5.85
C ASP A 131 4.48 13.41 4.69
N TYR A 132 3.24 12.91 4.65
CA TYR A 132 2.73 12.12 3.55
C TYR A 132 2.88 12.90 2.25
N LEU A 133 2.39 14.13 2.13
CA LEU A 133 2.32 14.91 0.88
C LEU A 133 3.64 15.56 0.44
N LEU A 134 4.52 15.92 1.37
CA LEU A 134 5.78 16.61 1.09
C LEU A 134 6.98 15.65 1.08
N GLY A 135 6.78 14.37 1.39
CA GLY A 135 7.83 13.37 1.37
C GLY A 135 8.86 13.54 2.50
N GLN A 136 8.47 14.26 3.54
CA GLN A 136 9.29 14.48 4.73
C GLN A 136 9.32 13.22 5.60
N SER A 137 10.25 13.17 6.56
CA SER A 137 10.51 12.02 7.42
C SER A 137 10.21 12.27 8.90
N ARG A 138 9.61 13.42 9.27
CA ARG A 138 9.57 13.89 10.67
C ARG A 138 8.18 14.18 11.23
N GLY A 139 7.16 14.23 10.41
CA GLY A 139 5.76 14.44 10.77
C GLY A 139 5.21 13.40 11.73
N SER A 140 5.70 12.14 11.73
CA SER A 140 5.34 11.21 12.82
C SER A 140 5.86 11.69 14.18
N GLU A 141 7.07 12.25 14.22
CA GLU A 141 7.68 12.85 15.39
C GLU A 141 7.02 14.19 15.79
N MET A 142 6.62 15.00 14.82
CA MET A 142 5.93 16.27 15.05
C MET A 142 4.49 16.08 15.53
N ALA A 143 3.80 15.04 15.07
CA ALA A 143 2.45 14.70 15.52
C ALA A 143 2.44 14.17 16.97
N TRP A 144 3.52 13.50 17.39
CA TRP A 144 3.58 12.84 18.70
C TRP A 144 3.34 13.75 19.92
N PRO A 145 4.01 14.92 20.08
CA PRO A 145 3.73 15.80 21.21
C PRO A 145 2.29 16.31 21.25
N ILE A 146 1.65 16.49 20.09
CA ILE A 146 0.23 16.88 19.99
C ILE A 146 -0.64 15.74 20.54
N PHE A 147 -0.41 14.51 20.09
CA PHE A 147 -1.17 13.34 20.56
C PHE A 147 -0.97 13.05 22.05
N LEU A 148 0.26 13.20 22.57
CA LEU A 148 0.53 13.05 24.00
C LEU A 148 -0.26 14.06 24.85
N GLU A 149 -0.34 15.31 24.41
CA GLU A 149 -1.10 16.33 25.14
C GLU A 149 -2.61 16.06 25.05
N LEU A 150 -3.07 15.60 23.88
CA LEU A 150 -4.44 15.18 23.65
C LEU A 150 -4.87 14.04 24.58
N PHE A 151 -4.03 13.02 24.80
CA PHE A 151 -4.34 11.91 25.72
C PHE A 151 -4.53 12.36 27.17
N LYS A 152 -3.88 13.45 27.58
CA LYS A 152 -4.04 14.01 28.93
C LYS A 152 -5.31 14.82 29.10
N ARG A 153 -5.80 15.43 28.00
CA ARG A 153 -6.93 16.38 28.02
C ARG A 153 -8.26 15.72 27.74
N THR A 154 -8.26 14.63 26.97
CA THR A 154 -9.50 13.93 26.63
C THR A 154 -10.13 13.24 27.83
N THR A 155 -11.46 13.28 27.86
CA THR A 155 -12.33 12.51 28.74
C THR A 155 -12.51 11.07 28.29
N LYS A 156 -12.07 10.72 27.06
CA LYS A 156 -12.18 9.38 26.45
C LYS A 156 -10.82 8.90 25.90
N PRO A 157 -9.82 8.65 26.77
CA PRO A 157 -8.46 8.29 26.34
C PRO A 157 -8.38 7.01 25.52
N GLU A 158 -9.20 5.98 25.82
CA GLU A 158 -9.24 4.74 25.04
C GLU A 158 -9.59 4.99 23.56
N VAL A 159 -10.65 5.78 23.33
CA VAL A 159 -11.12 6.12 21.97
C VAL A 159 -10.10 7.01 21.26
N ALA A 160 -9.52 7.97 21.98
CA ALA A 160 -8.50 8.86 21.44
C ALA A 160 -7.23 8.10 21.00
N MET A 161 -6.74 7.17 21.82
CA MET A 161 -5.58 6.33 21.47
C MET A 161 -5.88 5.40 20.29
N LEU A 162 -7.10 4.87 20.20
CA LEU A 162 -7.53 4.05 19.08
C LEU A 162 -7.47 4.84 17.77
N TRP A 163 -8.02 6.07 17.78
CA TRP A 163 -7.97 6.99 16.64
C TRP A 163 -6.54 7.37 16.26
N VAL A 164 -5.67 7.69 17.21
CA VAL A 164 -4.28 8.03 16.92
C VAL A 164 -3.53 6.83 16.31
N GLY A 165 -3.74 5.62 16.85
CA GLY A 165 -3.20 4.39 16.25
C GLY A 165 -3.66 4.22 14.80
N HIS A 166 -4.95 4.44 14.53
CA HIS A 166 -5.48 4.42 13.16
C HIS A 166 -4.83 5.48 12.26
N LEU A 167 -4.73 6.73 12.72
CA LEU A 167 -4.14 7.84 11.95
C LEU A 167 -2.68 7.56 11.54
N TYR A 168 -1.87 6.98 12.43
CA TYR A 168 -0.51 6.57 12.07
C TYR A 168 -0.52 5.48 11.00
N ALA A 169 -1.35 4.43 11.17
CA ALA A 169 -1.44 3.34 10.19
C ALA A 169 -1.95 3.82 8.83
N ASP A 170 -2.93 4.72 8.83
CA ASP A 170 -3.52 5.36 7.65
C ASP A 170 -2.50 6.17 6.83
N GLN A 171 -1.38 6.56 7.43
CA GLN A 171 -0.28 7.27 6.78
C GLN A 171 0.96 6.38 6.58
N GLY A 172 0.84 5.07 6.82
CA GLY A 172 1.91 4.09 6.63
C GLY A 172 2.96 4.04 7.75
N TYR A 173 2.74 4.72 8.87
CA TYR A 173 3.58 4.69 10.07
C TYR A 173 3.18 3.51 10.97
N PHE A 174 3.36 2.29 10.47
CA PHE A 174 2.89 1.09 11.18
C PHE A 174 3.64 0.83 12.49
N ALA A 175 4.91 1.22 12.61
CA ALA A 175 5.66 1.07 13.86
C ALA A 175 5.09 1.97 14.96
N GLU A 176 4.94 3.26 14.67
CA GLU A 176 4.35 4.24 15.60
C GLU A 176 2.90 3.91 15.94
N SER A 177 2.13 3.42 14.96
CA SER A 177 0.78 2.92 15.20
C SER A 177 0.77 1.75 16.18
N VAL A 178 1.67 0.77 16.02
CA VAL A 178 1.79 -0.35 16.97
C VAL A 178 2.15 0.15 18.36
N ASP A 179 3.10 1.08 18.50
CA ASP A 179 3.49 1.63 19.81
C ASP A 179 2.30 2.27 20.54
N VAL A 180 1.50 3.08 19.83
CA VAL A 180 0.29 3.71 20.40
C VAL A 180 -0.75 2.66 20.77
N LEU A 181 -0.94 1.63 19.96
CA LEU A 181 -1.91 0.57 20.23
C LEU A 181 -1.46 -0.38 21.36
N GLU A 182 -0.15 -0.58 21.54
CA GLU A 182 0.41 -1.27 22.70
C GLU A 182 0.20 -0.45 23.98
N MET A 183 0.39 0.87 23.91
CA MET A 183 0.04 1.78 25.01
C MET A 183 -1.46 1.70 25.36
N LEU A 184 -2.32 1.70 24.35
CA LEU A 184 -3.77 1.51 24.53
C LEU A 184 -4.06 0.18 25.23
N LEU A 185 -3.50 -0.93 24.76
CA LEU A 185 -3.78 -2.26 25.31
C LEU A 185 -3.17 -2.47 26.70
N ALA A 186 -2.10 -1.76 27.03
CA ALA A 186 -1.55 -1.73 28.39
C ALA A 186 -2.51 -1.04 29.38
N GLN A 187 -3.17 0.05 28.95
CA GLN A 187 -4.12 0.80 29.80
C GLN A 187 -5.53 0.22 29.77
N PHE A 188 -5.97 -0.28 28.61
CA PHE A 188 -7.29 -0.82 28.34
C PHE A 188 -7.19 -2.24 27.73
N PRO A 189 -6.78 -3.27 28.51
CA PRO A 189 -6.52 -4.61 27.97
C PRO A 189 -7.75 -5.32 27.35
N ARG A 190 -8.95 -4.82 27.65
CA ARG A 190 -10.23 -5.34 27.17
C ARG A 190 -10.74 -4.65 25.90
N SER A 191 -9.99 -3.67 25.37
CA SER A 191 -10.36 -2.98 24.14
C SER A 191 -10.34 -3.96 22.96
N ALA A 192 -11.52 -4.40 22.52
CA ALA A 192 -11.64 -5.36 21.43
C ALA A 192 -11.18 -4.75 20.09
N ASP A 193 -11.57 -3.50 19.85
CA ASP A 193 -11.24 -2.80 18.60
C ASP A 193 -9.76 -2.39 18.56
N GLY A 194 -9.18 -1.96 19.68
CA GLY A 194 -7.74 -1.70 19.80
C GLY A 194 -6.91 -2.96 19.55
N ARG A 195 -7.36 -4.11 20.07
CA ARG A 195 -6.67 -5.39 19.88
C ARG A 195 -6.76 -5.88 18.43
N ARG A 196 -7.91 -5.67 17.78
CA ARG A 196 -8.12 -6.03 16.37
C ARG A 196 -7.30 -5.14 15.44
N LEU A 197 -7.26 -3.82 15.66
CA LEU A 197 -6.42 -2.91 14.88
C LEU A 197 -4.93 -3.23 15.08
N TRP A 198 -4.51 -3.41 16.33
CA TRP A 198 -3.12 -3.76 16.67
C TRP A 198 -2.63 -4.99 15.91
N ALA A 199 -3.44 -6.05 15.84
CA ALA A 199 -3.05 -7.28 15.16
C ALA A 199 -2.81 -7.08 13.66
N GLU A 200 -3.66 -6.29 13.02
CA GLU A 200 -3.55 -5.99 11.59
C GLU A 200 -2.36 -5.07 11.31
N VAL A 201 -2.25 -3.95 12.01
CA VAL A 201 -1.13 -3.00 11.84
C VAL A 201 0.21 -3.68 12.16
N ARG A 202 0.27 -4.52 13.19
CA ARG A 202 1.47 -5.30 13.51
C ARG A 202 1.85 -6.24 12.36
N TRP A 203 0.87 -6.93 11.77
CA TRP A 203 1.13 -7.76 10.59
C TRP A 203 1.67 -6.90 9.43
N TRP A 204 1.06 -5.75 9.14
CA TRP A 204 1.55 -4.83 8.11
C TRP A 204 3.00 -4.38 8.37
N ARG A 205 3.34 -4.01 9.61
CA ARG A 205 4.72 -3.67 10.00
C ARG A 205 5.69 -4.81 9.73
N ASP A 206 5.30 -6.04 10.09
CA ASP A 206 6.18 -7.22 10.05
C ASP A 206 6.27 -7.86 8.63
N TYR A 207 5.28 -7.61 7.76
CA TYR A 207 5.15 -8.23 6.43
C TYR A 207 5.18 -7.22 5.27
N GLN A 208 5.35 -5.91 5.52
CA GLN A 208 5.35 -4.86 4.48
C GLN A 208 6.25 -5.15 3.27
N ASP A 209 7.41 -5.79 3.47
CA ASP A 209 8.37 -6.09 2.39
C ASP A 209 8.01 -7.36 1.60
N ARG A 210 6.93 -8.05 1.97
CA ARG A 210 6.43 -9.28 1.34
C ARG A 210 5.13 -9.06 0.55
N ILE A 211 4.63 -7.82 0.51
CA ILE A 211 3.37 -7.49 -0.13
C ILE A 211 3.57 -7.47 -1.66
N PRO A 212 2.90 -8.35 -2.43
CA PRO A 212 3.32 -8.60 -3.82
C PRO A 212 3.08 -7.43 -4.78
N TRP A 213 2.15 -6.52 -4.49
CA TRP A 213 1.89 -5.32 -5.30
C TRP A 213 2.75 -4.12 -4.91
N ILE A 214 3.62 -4.23 -3.91
CA ILE A 214 4.54 -3.16 -3.50
C ILE A 214 5.94 -3.51 -4.00
N PRO A 215 6.59 -2.64 -4.80
CA PRO A 215 7.95 -2.88 -5.24
C PRO A 215 8.93 -3.05 -4.07
N PRO A 216 9.92 -3.93 -4.20
CA PRO A 216 10.95 -4.11 -3.18
C PRO A 216 11.81 -2.84 -3.06
N ARG A 217 12.23 -2.54 -1.83
CA ARG A 217 13.14 -1.43 -1.56
C ARG A 217 14.51 -1.72 -2.18
N THR A 218 14.97 -0.85 -3.08
CA THR A 218 16.28 -0.99 -3.74
C THR A 218 17.40 -0.23 -3.06
N SER A 219 17.09 0.90 -2.42
CA SER A 219 18.06 1.67 -1.64
C SER A 219 17.37 2.68 -0.73
N THR A 220 18.11 3.18 0.24
CA THR A 220 17.70 4.25 1.17
C THR A 220 17.61 5.63 0.52
N HIS A 221 17.96 5.75 -0.75
CA HIS A 221 18.31 7.00 -1.40
C HIS A 221 17.52 7.27 -2.68
N GLY A 222 16.54 6.42 -3.01
CA GLY A 222 15.80 6.57 -4.26
C GLY A 222 16.70 6.39 -5.48
N ARG A 223 17.51 5.31 -5.49
CA ARG A 223 18.50 5.05 -6.54
C ARG A 223 17.86 4.99 -7.93
N ARG A 224 16.73 4.30 -8.08
CA ARG A 224 16.02 4.20 -9.37
C ARG A 224 15.51 5.57 -9.80
N TYR A 225 14.88 6.31 -8.88
CA TYR A 225 14.44 7.69 -9.12
C TYR A 225 15.58 8.58 -9.64
N ARG A 226 16.74 8.56 -8.96
CA ARG A 226 17.89 9.41 -9.33
C ARG A 226 18.47 9.06 -10.68
N GLN A 227 18.59 7.77 -10.99
CA GLN A 227 19.12 7.36 -12.30
C GLN A 227 18.19 7.72 -13.44
N MET A 228 16.88 7.63 -13.24
CA MET A 228 15.91 8.11 -14.22
C MET A 228 16.01 9.63 -14.40
N MET A 229 16.07 10.39 -13.31
CA MET A 229 16.26 11.84 -13.38
C MET A 229 17.59 12.23 -14.03
N ALA A 230 18.66 11.43 -13.86
CA ALA A 230 19.94 11.63 -14.52
C ALA A 230 19.86 11.50 -16.06
N GLN A 231 18.91 10.74 -16.60
CA GLN A 231 18.66 10.64 -18.04
C GLN A 231 18.00 11.91 -18.59
N ILE A 232 17.26 12.64 -17.74
CA ILE A 232 16.56 13.88 -18.10
C ILE A 232 17.48 15.10 -17.86
N ASP A 233 18.15 15.12 -16.71
CA ASP A 233 19.10 16.14 -16.28
C ASP A 233 20.38 15.46 -15.72
N PRO A 234 21.46 15.40 -16.51
CA PRO A 234 22.71 14.74 -16.10
C PRO A 234 23.35 15.34 -14.83
N ASP A 235 23.07 16.61 -14.52
CA ASP A 235 23.61 17.29 -13.34
C ASP A 235 22.84 16.90 -12.07
N PHE A 236 21.63 16.36 -12.20
CA PHE A 236 20.79 15.89 -11.08
C PHE A 236 21.42 14.72 -10.31
N ALA A 237 22.19 13.87 -11.00
CA ALA A 237 22.92 12.75 -10.37
C ALA A 237 24.07 13.22 -9.46
N ALA A 238 24.60 14.42 -9.69
CA ALA A 238 25.75 14.97 -8.95
C ALA A 238 25.33 15.69 -7.66
N THR A 239 24.07 16.14 -7.58
CA THR A 239 23.46 16.60 -6.33
C THR A 239 23.09 15.39 -5.47
N LEU A 240 23.98 15.03 -4.55
CA LEU A 240 23.54 14.37 -3.32
C LEU A 240 22.63 15.36 -2.61
N ASP A 241 21.32 15.26 -2.87
CA ASP A 241 20.38 15.57 -1.80
C ASP A 241 20.88 14.75 -0.61
N ASP A 242 21.22 15.42 0.48
CA ASP A 242 21.29 14.84 1.81
C ASP A 242 19.87 14.32 2.11
N TYR A 243 19.50 13.22 1.44
CA TYR A 243 18.52 12.30 1.95
C TYR A 243 19.17 11.76 3.20
N ASP A 244 18.93 12.47 4.30
CA ASP A 244 18.99 11.97 5.65
C ASP A 244 18.77 10.46 5.56
N ALA A 245 19.80 9.69 5.88
CA ALA A 245 19.73 8.24 5.95
C ALA A 245 18.41 7.85 6.63
N PRO A 246 17.78 6.69 6.34
CA PRO A 246 16.62 6.25 7.09
C PRO A 246 17.01 6.27 8.57
N PHE A 247 16.59 7.33 9.25
CA PHE A 247 16.94 7.52 10.63
C PHE A 247 16.13 6.45 11.36
N GLU A 248 16.83 5.51 11.98
CA GLU A 248 16.27 4.80 13.12
C GLU A 248 15.70 5.88 14.04
N HIS A 249 14.38 5.93 14.21
CA HIS A 249 13.64 6.87 15.06
C HIS A 249 14.51 7.56 16.15
N ILE A 250 14.76 8.87 15.99
CA ILE A 250 15.49 9.69 16.98
C ILE A 250 14.55 10.79 17.49
N PRO A 251 14.25 10.87 18.80
CA PRO A 251 13.27 11.84 19.33
C PRO A 251 13.69 13.30 19.06
N PRO A 252 12.76 14.19 18.63
CA PRO A 252 13.13 15.48 18.05
C PRO A 252 13.38 16.61 19.07
N ASN A 253 14.24 17.54 18.66
CA ASN A 253 14.66 18.75 19.36
C ASN A 253 14.12 20.01 18.63
N LEU A 254 13.68 21.01 19.40
CA LEU A 254 12.52 21.87 19.12
C LEU A 254 12.79 23.22 18.41
N ASP A 255 14.03 23.55 18.06
CA ASP A 255 14.42 24.96 17.86
C ASP A 255 14.47 25.49 16.41
N LYS A 256 14.03 24.75 15.38
CA LYS A 256 14.24 25.19 13.98
C LYS A 256 13.20 24.65 13.02
N LEU A 257 12.42 25.52 12.35
CA LEU A 257 11.95 25.37 10.96
C LEU A 257 11.35 26.71 10.41
N PRO A 258 11.42 27.03 9.09
CA PRO A 258 11.04 28.32 8.47
C PRO A 258 9.77 28.30 7.58
N ASP A 259 9.36 29.48 7.08
CA ASP A 259 7.96 29.93 6.96
C ASP A 259 7.31 29.97 5.54
N ASP A 260 7.95 29.57 4.44
CA ASP A 260 7.54 30.11 3.13
C ASP A 260 7.67 29.18 1.89
N PHE A 261 6.76 28.20 1.71
CA PHE A 261 6.79 27.31 0.52
C PHE A 261 5.40 27.02 -0.13
N GLU A 262 5.32 27.02 -1.49
CA GLU A 262 4.13 26.70 -2.31
C GLU A 262 4.48 25.86 -3.58
N LEU A 263 3.51 25.10 -4.14
CA LEU A 263 3.67 24.10 -5.22
C LEU A 263 2.70 24.26 -6.44
N PRO A 264 3.03 23.75 -7.66
CA PRO A 264 2.21 23.88 -8.89
C PRO A 264 1.49 22.59 -9.41
N ALA A 265 0.71 22.69 -10.51
CA ALA A 265 -0.48 21.87 -10.90
C ALA A 265 -0.35 20.92 -12.16
N PRO A 266 -1.33 20.00 -12.45
CA PRO A 266 -1.19 18.74 -13.26
C PRO A 266 -1.73 18.69 -14.73
N VAL A 267 -1.64 17.51 -15.41
CA VAL A 267 -1.76 17.21 -16.88
C VAL A 267 -3.04 16.41 -17.30
N GLN A 268 -3.36 16.35 -18.61
CA GLN A 268 -4.70 16.16 -19.25
C GLN A 268 -5.06 14.74 -19.79
N GLU A 269 -6.38 14.50 -19.97
CA GLU A 269 -7.09 13.20 -20.07
C GLU A 269 -7.07 12.46 -21.43
N GLU A 270 -6.75 13.12 -22.54
CA GLU A 270 -6.94 12.54 -23.89
C GLU A 270 -5.98 11.38 -24.23
N LEU A 271 -4.86 11.30 -23.51
CA LEU A 271 -3.86 10.24 -23.66
C LEU A 271 -4.37 8.88 -23.14
N VAL A 272 -5.33 8.89 -22.22
CA VAL A 272 -5.83 7.69 -21.55
C VAL A 272 -6.68 6.82 -22.49
N ALA A 273 -7.51 7.42 -23.34
CA ALA A 273 -8.49 6.69 -24.15
C ALA A 273 -7.90 5.87 -25.32
N ARG A 274 -6.67 6.18 -25.76
CA ARG A 274 -6.03 5.54 -26.93
C ARG A 274 -5.41 4.18 -26.59
N VAL A 275 -5.04 4.00 -25.33
CA VAL A 275 -4.34 2.80 -24.83
C VAL A 275 -5.31 1.63 -24.69
N ASP A 276 -6.58 1.91 -24.38
CA ASP A 276 -7.60 0.88 -24.13
C ASP A 276 -7.98 0.06 -25.39
N GLU A 277 -7.84 0.61 -26.61
CA GLU A 277 -8.28 -0.04 -27.86
C GLU A 277 -7.38 -1.22 -28.29
N VAL A 278 -6.10 -1.18 -27.91
CA VAL A 278 -5.06 -2.11 -28.40
C VAL A 278 -4.96 -3.36 -27.51
N LEU A 279 -5.38 -3.25 -26.25
CA LEU A 279 -5.25 -4.31 -25.25
C LEU A 279 -6.18 -5.50 -25.49
N ALA A 280 -7.23 -5.36 -26.32
CA ALA A 280 -8.26 -6.37 -26.56
C ALA A 280 -7.84 -7.57 -27.46
N ALA A 281 -6.56 -7.76 -27.79
CA ALA A 281 -6.13 -8.64 -28.89
C ALA A 281 -5.16 -9.79 -28.53
N LEU A 282 -4.89 -10.11 -27.24
CA LEU A 282 -3.80 -11.02 -26.84
C LEU A 282 -4.25 -12.25 -26.00
N PRO A 283 -3.49 -13.38 -25.98
CA PRO A 283 -3.84 -14.61 -25.25
C PRO A 283 -3.10 -14.85 -23.91
N GLU A 284 -3.78 -15.49 -22.95
CA GLU A 284 -3.36 -15.76 -21.54
C GLU A 284 -2.32 -16.89 -21.31
N ALA A 285 -1.51 -16.79 -20.23
CA ALA A 285 -0.66 -17.89 -19.72
C ALA A 285 -0.39 -17.87 -18.18
N ASP A 286 -0.39 -19.07 -17.58
CA ASP A 286 -0.31 -19.41 -16.14
C ASP A 286 1.10 -19.50 -15.49
N GLY A 287 1.19 -19.20 -14.17
CA GLY A 287 2.18 -19.79 -13.23
C GLY A 287 2.77 -18.86 -12.14
N TRP A 288 2.63 -19.21 -10.85
CA TRP A 288 3.02 -18.38 -9.69
C TRP A 288 4.42 -18.70 -9.10
N ASP A 289 5.29 -17.69 -9.03
CA ASP A 289 6.48 -17.61 -8.16
C ASP A 289 6.73 -16.11 -7.87
N THR A 290 6.06 -15.57 -6.84
CA THR A 290 5.54 -14.17 -6.82
C THR A 290 4.81 -13.85 -8.12
N ALA A 291 3.48 -13.68 -8.09
CA ALA A 291 2.72 -13.36 -9.31
C ALA A 291 3.24 -12.10 -10.05
N VAL A 292 4.10 -11.30 -9.39
CA VAL A 292 4.78 -10.14 -9.96
C VAL A 292 6.30 -10.37 -10.08
N ASP A 293 6.82 -10.38 -11.31
CA ASP A 293 8.25 -10.23 -11.59
C ASP A 293 8.62 -8.75 -11.47
N TRP A 294 9.42 -8.38 -10.47
CA TRP A 294 9.94 -7.01 -10.28
C TRP A 294 11.28 -6.75 -10.99
N SER A 295 11.90 -7.77 -11.59
CA SER A 295 13.20 -7.63 -12.26
C SER A 295 13.16 -6.70 -13.46
N TYR A 296 11.97 -6.44 -14.03
CA TYR A 296 11.83 -5.43 -15.07
C TYR A 296 12.23 -4.04 -14.58
N LEU A 297 12.01 -3.68 -13.31
CA LEU A 297 12.44 -2.38 -12.77
C LEU A 297 13.96 -2.24 -12.80
N ASP A 298 14.71 -3.33 -12.66
CA ASP A 298 16.18 -3.31 -12.76
C ASP A 298 16.65 -3.23 -14.22
N LYS A 299 15.91 -3.86 -15.15
CA LYS A 299 16.14 -3.72 -16.59
C LYS A 299 15.84 -2.29 -17.06
N LEU A 300 14.76 -1.67 -16.56
CA LEU A 300 14.45 -0.26 -16.76
C LEU A 300 15.58 0.65 -16.25
N GLU A 301 16.08 0.36 -15.05
CA GLU A 301 17.19 1.10 -14.44
C GLU A 301 18.44 1.07 -15.33
N SER A 302 18.80 -0.08 -15.88
CA SER A 302 19.99 -0.23 -16.73
C SER A 302 19.88 0.46 -18.10
N GLY A 303 18.68 0.81 -18.56
CA GLY A 303 18.43 1.27 -19.92
C GLY A 303 18.62 0.18 -21.00
N ASP A 304 18.99 -1.04 -20.60
CA ASP A 304 19.22 -2.19 -21.49
C ASP A 304 17.91 -2.93 -21.78
N ILE A 305 16.92 -2.21 -22.33
CA ILE A 305 15.69 -2.84 -22.80
C ILE A 305 15.97 -3.56 -24.12
N ASP A 306 16.27 -4.86 -24.03
CA ASP A 306 16.45 -5.72 -25.19
C ASP A 306 15.10 -6.02 -25.86
N THR A 307 14.71 -5.16 -26.78
CA THR A 307 13.45 -5.28 -27.53
C THR A 307 13.39 -6.50 -28.43
N SER A 308 14.51 -7.17 -28.71
CA SER A 308 14.53 -8.42 -29.48
C SER A 308 13.88 -9.59 -28.72
N GLN A 309 13.74 -9.46 -27.40
CA GLN A 309 13.04 -10.44 -26.55
C GLN A 309 11.53 -10.19 -26.50
N PHE A 310 11.04 -9.09 -27.06
CA PHE A 310 9.60 -8.83 -27.12
C PHE A 310 8.93 -9.72 -28.18
N PRO A 311 7.65 -10.06 -28.03
CA PRO A 311 6.88 -10.70 -29.10
C PRO A 311 6.90 -9.87 -30.39
N GLU A 312 6.78 -10.51 -31.55
CA GLU A 312 6.88 -9.83 -32.86
C GLU A 312 5.95 -8.61 -32.98
N TRP A 313 4.72 -8.71 -32.47
CA TRP A 313 3.74 -7.61 -32.50
C TRP A 313 4.23 -6.37 -31.73
N ALA A 314 4.88 -6.56 -30.59
CA ALA A 314 5.41 -5.49 -29.75
C ALA A 314 6.65 -4.84 -30.39
N GLN A 315 7.47 -5.64 -31.07
CA GLN A 315 8.57 -5.13 -31.89
C GLN A 315 8.06 -4.28 -33.06
N TYR A 316 6.99 -4.72 -33.74
CA TYR A 316 6.37 -3.94 -34.81
C TYR A 316 5.78 -2.62 -34.30
N LEU A 317 5.09 -2.62 -33.16
CA LEU A 317 4.53 -1.41 -32.55
C LEU A 317 5.62 -0.37 -32.26
N LEU A 318 6.79 -0.81 -31.79
CA LEU A 318 7.94 0.06 -31.53
C LEU A 318 8.55 0.65 -32.80
N LEU A 319 8.50 -0.06 -33.93
CA LEU A 319 9.00 0.43 -35.22
C LEU A 319 8.13 1.54 -35.82
N GLU A 320 6.88 1.68 -35.36
CA GLU A 320 5.92 2.68 -35.83
C GLU A 320 6.01 4.02 -35.07
N ILE A 321 6.81 4.09 -33.99
CA ILE A 321 7.00 5.30 -33.20
C ILE A 321 8.27 6.02 -33.61
N ASP A 322 8.11 7.20 -34.20
CA ASP A 322 9.21 8.07 -34.62
C ASP A 322 9.72 9.00 -33.49
N ASP A 323 8.94 9.17 -32.41
CA ASP A 323 9.29 10.01 -31.26
C ASP A 323 10.08 9.21 -30.20
N PRO A 324 11.36 9.52 -29.95
CA PRO A 324 12.19 8.79 -29.01
C PRO A 324 11.65 8.74 -27.57
N GLN A 325 10.86 9.75 -27.15
CA GLN A 325 10.27 9.76 -25.81
C GLN A 325 9.08 8.81 -25.70
N GLN A 326 8.24 8.75 -26.73
CA GLN A 326 7.12 7.80 -26.81
C GLN A 326 7.61 6.38 -27.02
N GLU A 327 8.68 6.20 -27.81
CA GLU A 327 9.32 4.90 -28.01
C GLU A 327 9.88 4.38 -26.69
N LEU A 328 10.56 5.24 -25.91
CA LEU A 328 11.04 4.89 -24.57
C LEU A 328 9.87 4.52 -23.65
N PHE A 329 8.85 5.36 -23.52
CA PHE A 329 7.67 5.06 -22.71
C PHE A 329 7.04 3.70 -23.06
N LEU A 330 6.85 3.44 -24.36
CA LEU A 330 6.25 2.20 -24.84
C LEU A 330 7.14 0.99 -24.54
N LYS A 331 8.47 1.10 -24.69
CA LYS A 331 9.42 0.03 -24.29
C LYS A 331 9.29 -0.29 -22.81
N GLN A 332 9.16 0.74 -21.97
CA GLN A 332 9.04 0.56 -20.52
C GLN A 332 7.70 -0.10 -20.15
N TYR A 333 6.61 0.34 -20.78
CA TYR A 333 5.28 -0.23 -20.61
C TYR A 333 5.22 -1.71 -21.03
N LEU A 334 5.70 -2.04 -22.23
CA LEU A 334 5.73 -3.41 -22.75
C LEU A 334 6.59 -4.32 -21.88
N LEU A 335 7.72 -3.84 -21.37
CA LEU A 335 8.57 -4.62 -20.47
C LEU A 335 7.84 -4.94 -19.15
N SER A 336 7.13 -3.98 -18.56
CA SER A 336 6.32 -4.19 -17.34
C SER A 336 5.17 -5.19 -17.58
N TYR A 337 4.48 -5.05 -18.71
CA TYR A 337 3.37 -5.91 -19.12
C TYR A 337 3.82 -7.36 -19.39
N LEU A 338 4.90 -7.53 -20.17
CA LEU A 338 5.43 -8.85 -20.52
C LEU A 338 6.06 -9.58 -19.33
N SER A 339 6.56 -8.85 -18.33
CA SER A 339 7.01 -9.44 -17.06
C SER A 339 5.83 -9.90 -16.18
N ASN A 340 4.62 -9.37 -16.40
CA ASN A 340 3.45 -9.64 -15.54
C ASN A 340 2.15 -9.94 -16.34
N PRO A 341 2.13 -10.91 -17.28
CA PRO A 341 1.08 -11.04 -18.29
C PRO A 341 -0.32 -11.52 -17.83
N PRO A 342 -0.54 -12.26 -16.72
CA PRO A 342 -1.90 -12.65 -16.29
C PRO A 342 -2.55 -11.67 -15.29
N LEU A 343 -1.83 -10.65 -14.82
CA LEU A 343 -2.36 -9.65 -13.89
C LEU A 343 -3.16 -8.54 -14.59
N PHE A 344 -3.48 -8.66 -15.87
CA PHE A 344 -4.14 -7.60 -16.65
C PHE A 344 -5.20 -8.12 -17.61
N ASP A 345 -5.54 -9.41 -17.56
CA ASP A 345 -6.60 -9.97 -18.39
C ASP A 345 -7.96 -9.73 -17.72
N ASP A 346 -8.81 -8.93 -18.36
CA ASP A 346 -10.25 -8.87 -18.08
C ASP A 346 -10.92 -9.80 -19.11
N GLY A 347 -10.72 -11.11 -18.95
CA GLY A 347 -11.53 -12.10 -19.62
C GLY A 347 -12.96 -12.05 -19.08
N GLU A 348 -13.81 -11.15 -19.59
CA GLU A 348 -15.25 -11.36 -19.49
C GLU A 348 -15.58 -12.64 -20.28
N GLU A 349 -15.90 -13.71 -19.56
CA GLU A 349 -16.39 -14.95 -20.14
C GLU A 349 -17.62 -14.67 -21.00
N ASP A 350 -17.49 -14.92 -22.31
CA ASP A 350 -18.60 -15.01 -23.25
C ASP A 350 -19.54 -16.15 -22.82
N ASP A 351 -20.53 -15.81 -22.00
CA ASP A 351 -21.66 -16.67 -21.70
C ASP A 351 -22.70 -16.52 -22.81
N ASP A 352 -22.39 -17.05 -24.00
CA ASP A 352 -23.39 -17.28 -25.04
C ASP A 352 -23.17 -18.62 -25.77
N LYS A 353 -23.24 -19.70 -24.98
CA LYS A 353 -23.61 -21.00 -25.51
C LYS A 353 -25.11 -21.04 -25.79
N SER A 354 -25.41 -21.12 -27.08
CA SER A 354 -26.54 -21.83 -27.67
C SER A 354 -27.96 -21.34 -27.34
N PHE A 355 -28.58 -20.72 -28.34
CA PHE A 355 -29.91 -21.16 -28.75
C PHE A 355 -29.88 -21.51 -30.23
N GLY A 356 -29.91 -22.81 -30.51
CA GLY A 356 -30.49 -23.28 -31.75
C GLY A 356 -32.01 -23.19 -31.64
N GLU A 357 -32.64 -22.55 -32.62
CA GLU A 357 -33.78 -23.07 -33.38
C GLU A 357 -33.84 -22.39 -34.76
#